data_AF-A0A8H2XWT2-F1
#
_entry.id   AF-A0A8H2XWT2-F1
#
_cell.length_a   1.000
_cell.length_b   1.000
_cell.length_c   1.000
_cell.angle_alpha   90.00
_cell.angle_beta   90.00
_cell.angle_gamma   90.00
#
_symmetry.space_group_name_H-M   'P 1'
#
loop_
_entity.id
_entity.type
_entity.pdbx_description
1 polymer ?
#
loop_
_entity_poly.entity_id
_entity_poly.type
_entity_poly.pdbx_seq_one_letter_code
_entity_poly.pdbx_strand_id
1 'polypeptide(L)'
;MPKSKRQSQNAYSSALVKWENAGDELSAAVSAYLQSCAVLDAFSGAPSDDAMIMASRADLSLGTRHTKIFEELFQSNVILARMRNKILSRPYSLPKAILAEIFMDAVYTPGPNDDPFPSMSEGLRRIYRRLHSLLAVCSTWRNLGITLSGLWSVIPVGDENSRHPTYSAFVLALQRSHSLTSNNNRRHLAVILSNFCASVSTAVLAQLSPFYSINIEAQFRPSTSSISDLLQRLNSSQSSGVLSELSIHQSHHEPDRAPPRLPQWNEYIGGRTNLNFNPLKRLIGSLSILRLRGVNVHWNQMAFSHKLGQIHLQSVVLGDHSKLNEFLGALVSASELRDVKLISVVALKLSAWSTQQNPQPLKISLPKLQSLLLEHLSLNVLQHVLASIPRGSHRIKVALTYQSQRTMYQPEEKNEDDYESDDGYKDGYRTLFKLLKSSKVDTLLLDAHQRESPCVNRAELHSLLKSLPSLKTLIMTSWKWDLGTILALERPDDGAFTAPETGSA
;
A
#
# COMPACT_ATOMS: atom_id res chain seq x y z
N MET A 1 13.97 45.07 -8.43
CA MET A 1 14.64 43.93 -9.13
C MET A 1 14.30 43.83 -10.64
N PRO A 2 14.69 44.78 -11.52
CA PRO A 2 14.55 44.62 -12.98
C PRO A 2 15.88 44.44 -13.76
N LYS A 3 17.05 44.69 -13.15
CA LYS A 3 18.35 44.68 -13.86
C LYS A 3 18.83 43.28 -14.28
N SER A 4 18.52 42.24 -13.50
CA SER A 4 18.95 40.87 -13.78
C SER A 4 18.27 40.23 -15.02
N LYS A 5 16.99 40.55 -15.28
CA LYS A 5 16.28 40.02 -16.46
C LYS A 5 16.76 40.64 -17.79
N ARG A 6 17.21 41.90 -17.78
CA ARG A 6 17.74 42.56 -19.00
C ARG A 6 19.12 42.02 -19.38
N GLN A 7 19.97 41.68 -18.41
CA GLN A 7 21.29 41.10 -18.70
C GLN A 7 21.22 39.70 -19.32
N SER A 8 20.29 38.85 -18.87
CA SER A 8 20.13 37.52 -19.47
C SER A 8 19.59 37.59 -20.90
N GLN A 9 18.62 38.47 -21.19
CA GLN A 9 18.08 38.66 -22.54
C GLN A 9 19.14 39.09 -23.55
N ASN A 10 20.03 40.01 -23.19
CA ASN A 10 21.10 40.48 -24.07
C ASN A 10 22.13 39.38 -24.39
N ALA A 11 22.41 38.49 -23.43
CA ALA A 11 23.34 37.38 -23.63
C ALA A 11 22.79 36.33 -24.63
N TYR A 12 21.49 36.02 -24.57
CA TYR A 12 20.85 35.09 -25.52
C TYR A 12 20.86 35.63 -26.95
N SER A 13 20.55 36.91 -27.12
CA SER A 13 20.57 37.55 -28.45
C SER A 13 21.99 37.58 -29.04
N SER A 14 23.01 37.86 -28.23
CA SER A 14 24.40 37.83 -28.69
C SER A 14 24.88 36.44 -29.10
N ALA A 15 24.51 35.39 -28.36
CA ALA A 15 24.89 34.02 -28.68
C ALA A 15 24.22 33.51 -29.98
N LEU A 16 22.97 33.88 -30.22
CA LEU A 16 22.24 33.51 -31.44
C LEU A 16 22.88 34.15 -32.67
N VAL A 17 23.14 35.46 -32.63
CA VAL A 17 23.79 36.18 -33.74
C VAL A 17 25.18 35.62 -34.03
N LYS A 18 25.96 35.27 -33.00
CA LYS A 18 27.26 34.60 -33.19
C LYS A 18 27.14 33.26 -33.89
N TRP A 19 26.11 32.48 -33.55
CA TRP A 19 25.87 31.19 -34.19
C TRP A 19 25.43 31.35 -35.66
N GLU A 20 24.56 32.32 -35.95
CA GLU A 20 24.14 32.65 -37.33
C GLU A 20 25.34 33.09 -38.18
N ASN A 21 26.15 34.03 -37.68
CA ASN A 21 27.36 34.49 -38.37
C ASN A 21 28.36 33.36 -38.63
N ALA A 22 28.58 32.46 -37.66
CA ALA A 22 29.45 31.30 -37.84
C ALA A 22 28.88 30.33 -38.89
N GLY A 23 27.55 30.23 -39.02
CA GLY A 23 26.89 29.48 -40.08
C GLY A 23 27.15 30.08 -41.46
N ASP A 24 27.09 31.41 -41.58
CA ASP A 24 27.40 32.11 -42.83
C ASP A 24 28.87 31.94 -43.23
N GLU A 25 29.79 32.07 -42.28
CA GLU A 25 31.23 31.83 -42.49
C GLU A 25 31.51 30.39 -42.97
N LEU A 26 30.86 29.40 -42.34
CA LEU A 26 30.98 28.00 -42.74
C LEU A 26 30.43 27.75 -44.15
N SER A 27 29.28 28.34 -44.48
CA SER A 27 28.70 28.25 -45.82
C SER A 27 29.63 28.85 -46.89
N ALA A 28 30.26 29.99 -46.60
CA ALA A 28 31.24 30.62 -47.47
C ALA A 28 32.49 29.73 -47.65
N ALA A 29 33.01 29.16 -46.56
CA ALA A 29 34.18 28.28 -46.60
C ALA A 29 33.91 26.99 -47.40
N VAL A 30 32.75 26.36 -47.24
CA VAL A 30 32.34 25.19 -48.02
C VAL A 30 32.21 25.52 -49.50
N SER A 31 31.65 26.69 -49.83
CA SER A 31 31.53 27.15 -51.22
C SER A 31 32.90 27.39 -51.87
N ALA A 32 33.83 28.04 -51.16
CA ALA A 32 35.21 28.23 -51.62
C ALA A 32 35.97 26.90 -51.77
N TYR A 33 35.73 25.96 -50.86
CA TYR A 33 36.30 24.62 -50.95
C TYR A 33 35.79 23.85 -52.17
N LEU A 34 34.48 23.91 -52.44
CA LEU A 34 33.88 23.30 -53.62
C LEU A 34 34.46 23.89 -54.92
N GLN A 35 34.64 25.22 -55.00
CA GLN A 35 35.30 25.87 -56.12
C GLN A 35 36.74 25.38 -56.30
N SER A 36 37.49 25.22 -55.20
CA SER A 36 38.86 24.67 -55.25
C SER A 36 38.88 23.22 -55.76
N CYS A 37 37.90 22.40 -55.38
CA CYS A 37 37.74 21.04 -55.92
C CYS A 37 37.42 21.05 -57.42
N ALA A 38 36.57 21.97 -57.89
CA ALA A 38 36.27 22.13 -59.31
C ALA A 38 37.50 22.56 -60.14
N VAL A 39 38.35 23.41 -59.56
CA VAL A 39 39.65 23.77 -60.17
C VAL A 39 40.56 22.54 -60.25
N LEU A 40 40.63 21.72 -59.19
CA LEU A 40 41.42 20.48 -59.21
C LEU A 40 40.91 19.47 -60.25
N ASP A 41 39.60 19.35 -60.42
CA ASP A 41 38.98 18.48 -61.43
C ASP A 41 39.38 18.87 -62.86
N ALA A 42 39.54 20.17 -63.13
CA ALA A 42 40.01 20.65 -64.43
C ALA A 42 41.43 20.18 -64.81
N PHE A 43 42.24 19.74 -63.84
CA PHE A 43 43.59 19.19 -64.07
C PHE A 43 43.60 17.67 -64.29
N SER A 44 42.46 16.99 -64.23
CA SER A 44 42.35 15.52 -64.34
C SER A 44 42.69 14.96 -65.73
N GLY A 45 42.74 15.79 -66.78
CA GLY A 45 42.93 15.36 -68.17
C GLY A 45 44.38 15.24 -68.67
N ALA A 46 45.39 15.63 -67.86
CA ALA A 46 46.79 15.61 -68.29
C ALA A 46 47.50 14.31 -67.82
N PRO A 47 48.00 13.45 -68.74
CA PRO A 47 48.78 12.27 -68.35
C PRO A 47 50.15 12.71 -67.83
N SER A 48 50.28 12.76 -66.50
CA SER A 48 51.51 13.04 -65.77
C SER A 48 51.62 12.09 -64.58
N ASP A 49 52.84 11.69 -64.19
CA ASP A 49 53.13 10.98 -62.94
C ASP A 49 52.58 11.74 -61.70
N ASP A 50 52.36 13.05 -61.83
CA ASP A 50 51.73 13.88 -60.81
C ASP A 50 50.25 13.54 -60.56
N ALA A 51 49.55 12.92 -61.52
CA ALA A 51 48.14 12.55 -61.38
C ALA A 51 47.93 11.51 -60.28
N MET A 52 48.86 10.55 -60.13
CA MET A 52 48.78 9.52 -59.09
C MET A 52 49.06 10.12 -57.69
N ILE A 53 49.99 11.08 -57.60
CA ILE A 53 50.27 11.81 -56.37
C ILE A 53 49.07 12.69 -55.97
N MET A 54 48.42 13.35 -56.94
CA MET A 54 47.20 14.12 -56.69
C MET A 54 46.04 13.22 -56.25
N ALA A 55 45.82 12.08 -56.91
CA ALA A 55 44.79 11.11 -56.54
C ALA A 55 45.00 10.60 -55.11
N SER A 56 46.21 10.14 -54.76
CA SER A 56 46.49 9.66 -53.40
C SER A 56 46.33 10.74 -52.32
N ARG A 57 46.66 12.02 -52.62
CA ARG A 57 46.40 13.14 -51.71
C ARG A 57 44.92 13.48 -51.59
N ALA A 58 44.17 13.39 -52.68
CA ALA A 58 42.72 13.56 -52.68
C ALA A 58 42.07 12.47 -51.84
N ASP A 59 42.44 11.20 -52.03
CA ASP A 59 41.96 10.06 -51.27
C ASP A 59 42.29 10.19 -49.77
N LEU A 60 43.53 10.59 -49.44
CA LEU A 60 43.92 10.86 -48.05
C LEU A 60 43.10 11.99 -47.43
N SER A 61 42.84 13.07 -48.19
CA SER A 61 42.01 14.20 -47.74
C SER A 61 40.54 13.79 -47.56
N LEU A 62 40.00 12.97 -48.45
CA LEU A 62 38.65 12.40 -48.32
C LEU A 62 38.55 11.50 -47.08
N GLY A 63 39.51 10.58 -46.90
CA GLY A 63 39.50 9.65 -45.77
C GLY A 63 39.66 10.32 -44.41
N THR A 64 40.45 11.39 -44.32
CA THR A 64 40.77 12.04 -43.04
C THR A 64 39.97 13.32 -42.79
N ARG A 65 40.07 14.30 -43.69
CA ARG A 65 39.52 15.65 -43.48
C ARG A 65 38.00 15.67 -43.69
N HIS A 66 37.50 15.03 -44.74
CA HIS A 66 36.05 15.00 -45.00
C HIS A 66 35.33 14.22 -43.90
N THR A 67 35.83 13.04 -43.51
CA THR A 67 35.27 12.26 -42.39
C THR A 67 35.16 13.11 -41.12
N LYS A 68 36.21 13.86 -40.77
CA LYS A 68 36.20 14.75 -39.60
C LYS A 68 35.17 15.88 -39.73
N ILE A 69 35.10 16.54 -40.89
CA ILE A 69 34.10 17.59 -41.15
C ILE A 69 32.67 17.03 -41.03
N PHE A 70 32.40 15.85 -41.61
CA PHE A 70 31.11 15.20 -41.49
C PHE A 70 30.75 14.86 -40.04
N GLU A 71 31.71 14.36 -39.26
CA GLU A 71 31.49 14.07 -37.83
C GLU A 71 31.18 15.34 -37.03
N GLU A 72 31.94 16.42 -37.23
CA GLU A 72 31.71 17.71 -36.56
C GLU A 72 30.36 18.33 -36.96
N LEU A 73 29.99 18.27 -38.23
CA LEU A 73 28.67 18.72 -38.73
C LEU A 73 27.55 17.90 -38.10
N PHE A 74 27.69 16.57 -38.04
CA PHE A 74 26.72 15.70 -37.40
C PHE A 74 26.54 16.04 -35.91
N GLN A 75 27.64 16.24 -35.18
CA GLN A 75 27.60 16.66 -33.78
C GLN A 75 26.93 18.03 -33.59
N SER A 76 27.19 18.99 -34.49
CA SER A 76 26.56 20.31 -34.46
C SER A 76 25.03 20.20 -34.60
N ASN A 77 24.54 19.36 -35.52
CA ASN A 77 23.12 19.08 -35.72
C ASN A 77 22.47 18.46 -34.48
N VAL A 78 23.15 17.52 -33.81
CA VAL A 78 22.67 16.91 -32.55
C VAL A 78 22.56 17.95 -31.44
N ILE A 79 23.54 18.87 -31.32
CA ILE A 79 23.53 19.95 -30.32
C ILE A 79 22.37 20.93 -30.59
N LEU A 80 22.17 21.33 -31.84
CA LEU A 80 21.10 22.25 -32.23
C LEU A 80 19.72 21.62 -32.05
N ALA A 81 19.52 20.37 -32.45
CA ALA A 81 18.29 19.64 -32.19
C ALA A 81 17.99 19.56 -30.69
N ARG A 82 19.01 19.29 -29.86
CA ARG A 82 18.89 19.28 -28.40
C ARG A 82 18.54 20.66 -27.83
N MET A 83 19.17 21.72 -28.33
CA MET A 83 18.87 23.10 -27.92
C MET A 83 17.44 23.48 -28.29
N ARG A 84 17.03 23.25 -29.54
CA ARG A 84 15.66 23.50 -30.02
C ARG A 84 14.64 22.75 -29.17
N ASN A 85 14.88 21.47 -28.90
CA ASN A 85 14.00 20.67 -28.04
C ASN A 85 13.96 21.21 -26.61
N LYS A 86 15.06 21.74 -26.06
CA LYS A 86 15.06 22.40 -24.75
C LYS A 86 14.20 23.67 -24.73
N ILE A 87 14.28 24.48 -25.80
CA ILE A 87 13.55 25.74 -25.90
C ILE A 87 12.04 25.49 -26.11
N LEU A 88 11.69 24.54 -26.99
CA LEU A 88 10.30 24.31 -27.40
C LEU A 88 9.54 23.34 -26.47
N SER A 89 10.23 22.51 -25.69
CA SER A 89 9.58 21.51 -24.85
C SER A 89 9.07 22.15 -23.55
N ARG A 90 7.74 22.24 -23.42
CA ARG A 90 7.01 22.71 -22.21
C ARG A 90 7.49 22.08 -20.88
N PRO A 91 7.97 20.83 -20.82
CA PRO A 91 8.63 20.30 -19.62
C PRO A 91 9.74 21.18 -19.04
N TYR A 92 10.46 21.97 -19.85
CA TYR A 92 11.49 22.88 -19.33
C TYR A 92 10.92 24.19 -18.78
N SER A 93 9.65 24.51 -19.04
CA SER A 93 9.00 25.71 -18.50
C SER A 93 8.37 25.48 -17.12
N LEU A 94 8.17 24.23 -16.70
CA LEU A 94 7.58 23.92 -15.40
C LEU A 94 8.65 23.94 -14.28
N PRO A 95 8.35 24.53 -13.11
CA PRO A 95 9.22 24.43 -11.95
C PRO A 95 9.44 22.97 -11.55
N LYS A 96 10.66 22.63 -11.11
CA LYS A 96 11.01 21.26 -10.69
C LYS A 96 10.08 20.69 -9.62
N ALA A 97 9.57 21.54 -8.71
CA ALA A 97 8.61 21.14 -7.69
C ALA A 97 7.29 20.64 -8.29
N ILE A 98 6.74 21.37 -9.27
CA ILE A 98 5.51 20.98 -9.97
C ILE A 98 5.71 19.69 -10.76
N LEU A 99 6.85 19.56 -11.45
CA LEU A 99 7.19 18.30 -12.12
C LEU A 99 7.35 17.14 -11.15
N ALA A 100 7.93 17.38 -9.97
CA ALA A 100 8.06 16.35 -8.94
C ALA A 100 6.68 15.89 -8.44
N GLU A 101 5.74 16.81 -8.20
CA GLU A 101 4.36 16.47 -7.85
C GLU A 101 3.67 15.66 -8.95
N ILE A 102 3.76 16.10 -10.21
CA ILE A 102 3.22 15.36 -11.36
C ILE A 102 3.83 13.95 -11.45
N PHE A 103 5.14 13.82 -11.21
CA PHE A 103 5.83 12.52 -11.27
C PHE A 103 5.40 11.61 -10.13
N MET A 104 5.24 12.14 -8.92
CA MET A 104 4.75 11.38 -7.76
C MET A 104 3.33 10.89 -8.01
N ASP A 105 2.45 11.76 -8.51
CA ASP A 105 1.07 11.41 -8.87
C ASP A 105 1.03 10.33 -9.97
N ALA A 106 1.79 10.53 -11.06
CA ALA A 106 1.85 9.57 -12.16
C ALA A 106 2.35 8.17 -11.75
N VAL A 107 3.20 8.07 -10.73
CA VAL A 107 3.74 6.79 -10.26
C VAL A 107 2.83 6.14 -9.22
N TYR A 108 2.36 6.90 -8.22
CA TYR A 108 1.68 6.34 -7.04
C TYR A 108 0.15 6.40 -7.07
N THR A 109 -0.45 7.28 -7.87
CA THR A 109 -1.91 7.41 -7.93
C THR A 109 -2.52 6.28 -8.79
N PRO A 110 -3.50 5.52 -8.28
CA PRO A 110 -4.18 4.49 -9.08
C PRO A 110 -4.81 5.06 -10.35
N GLY A 111 -4.69 4.33 -11.45
CA GLY A 111 -5.37 4.67 -12.70
C GLY A 111 -6.84 4.28 -12.67
N PRO A 112 -7.69 4.81 -13.58
CA PRO A 112 -9.12 4.51 -13.60
C PRO A 112 -9.45 3.03 -13.86
N ASN A 113 -8.56 2.32 -14.56
CA ASN A 113 -8.71 0.90 -14.89
C ASN A 113 -7.91 -0.02 -13.96
N ASP A 114 -7.26 0.54 -12.94
CA ASP A 114 -6.55 -0.28 -11.98
C ASP A 114 -7.53 -0.97 -11.04
N ASP A 115 -7.23 -2.22 -10.70
CA ASP A 115 -7.87 -2.88 -9.56
C ASP A 115 -7.71 -1.99 -8.31
N PRO A 116 -8.81 -1.65 -7.60
CA PRO A 116 -8.76 -0.84 -6.38
C PRO A 116 -8.00 -1.52 -5.23
N PHE A 117 -7.88 -2.84 -5.22
CA PHE A 117 -7.23 -3.59 -4.14
C PHE A 117 -6.20 -4.60 -4.67
N PRO A 118 -5.14 -4.14 -5.35
CA PRO A 118 -4.14 -5.05 -5.90
C PRO A 118 -3.38 -5.75 -4.77
N SER A 119 -2.90 -6.98 -5.03
CA SER A 119 -1.90 -7.62 -4.17
C SER A 119 -0.64 -6.75 -4.05
N MET A 120 0.19 -6.94 -3.02
CA MET A 120 1.41 -6.14 -2.86
C MET A 120 2.36 -6.33 -4.05
N SER A 121 2.46 -7.56 -4.57
CA SER A 121 3.25 -7.87 -5.76
C SER A 121 2.78 -7.07 -6.98
N GLU A 122 1.46 -7.06 -7.23
CA GLU A 122 0.89 -6.32 -8.34
C GLU A 122 1.04 -4.80 -8.14
N GLY A 123 0.84 -4.30 -6.92
CA GLY A 123 1.07 -2.89 -6.57
C GLY A 123 2.50 -2.44 -6.83
N LEU A 124 3.49 -3.22 -6.37
CA LEU A 124 4.91 -2.94 -6.63
C LEU A 124 5.23 -2.99 -8.13
N ARG A 125 4.71 -3.99 -8.85
CA ARG A 125 4.88 -4.09 -10.30
C ARG A 125 4.32 -2.85 -11.01
N ARG A 126 3.15 -2.36 -10.59
CA ARG A 126 2.55 -1.14 -11.14
C ARG A 126 3.42 0.09 -10.88
N ILE A 127 3.87 0.29 -9.65
CA ILE A 127 4.75 1.41 -9.26
C ILE A 127 6.02 1.42 -10.13
N TYR A 128 6.75 0.30 -10.19
CA TYR A 128 8.01 0.24 -10.93
C TYR A 128 7.81 0.32 -12.45
N ARG A 129 6.75 -0.29 -13.00
CA ARG A 129 6.41 -0.13 -14.42
C ARG A 129 6.18 1.33 -14.77
N ARG A 130 5.38 2.05 -13.99
CA ARG A 130 5.10 3.48 -14.21
C ARG A 130 6.35 4.33 -14.09
N LEU A 131 7.17 4.06 -13.07
CA LEU A 131 8.45 4.73 -12.90
C LEU A 131 9.37 4.51 -14.11
N HIS A 132 9.53 3.28 -14.59
CA HIS A 132 10.35 3.01 -15.77
C HIS A 132 9.78 3.64 -17.04
N SER A 133 8.46 3.62 -17.24
CA SER A 133 7.81 4.33 -18.36
C SER A 133 8.09 5.84 -18.31
N LEU A 134 8.00 6.44 -17.13
CA LEU A 134 8.32 7.86 -16.89
C LEU A 134 9.79 8.17 -17.23
N LEU A 135 10.73 7.33 -16.78
CA LEU A 135 12.16 7.46 -17.05
C LEU A 135 12.54 7.18 -18.52
N ALA A 136 11.63 6.56 -19.29
CA ALA A 136 11.83 6.28 -20.71
C ALA A 136 11.42 7.44 -21.63
N VAL A 137 10.60 8.39 -21.15
CA VAL A 137 10.05 9.49 -21.98
C VAL A 137 11.14 10.33 -22.64
N CYS A 138 12.04 10.92 -21.85
CA CYS A 138 13.19 11.67 -22.37
C CYS A 138 14.31 11.75 -21.32
N SER A 139 15.51 12.15 -21.73
CA SER A 139 16.67 12.26 -20.82
C SER A 139 16.45 13.24 -19.66
N THR A 140 15.69 14.32 -19.87
CA THR A 140 15.37 15.29 -18.82
C THR A 140 14.46 14.71 -17.76
N TRP A 141 13.42 13.98 -18.17
CA TRP A 141 12.52 13.29 -17.24
C TRP A 141 13.25 12.19 -16.50
N ARG A 142 14.12 11.45 -17.21
CA ARG A 142 15.00 10.46 -16.60
C ARG A 142 15.89 11.06 -15.52
N ASN A 143 16.60 12.14 -15.85
CA ASN A 143 17.51 12.81 -14.91
C ASN A 143 16.74 13.33 -13.69
N LEU A 144 15.59 13.98 -13.91
CA LEU A 144 14.73 14.45 -12.83
C LEU A 144 14.26 13.27 -11.95
N GLY A 145 13.65 12.24 -12.54
CA GLY A 145 13.13 11.09 -11.81
C GLY A 145 14.20 10.30 -11.04
N ILE A 146 15.43 10.23 -11.57
CA ILE A 146 16.58 9.65 -10.87
C ILE A 146 16.98 10.48 -9.64
N THR A 147 16.88 11.81 -9.71
CA THR A 147 17.22 12.72 -8.59
C THR A 147 16.12 12.85 -7.55
N LEU A 148 14.88 12.49 -7.88
CA LEU A 148 13.73 12.56 -6.97
C LEU A 148 13.66 11.32 -6.08
N SER A 149 14.31 11.38 -4.92
CA SER A 149 14.32 10.29 -3.94
C SER A 149 12.92 9.79 -3.53
N GLY A 150 11.91 10.67 -3.57
CA GLY A 150 10.52 10.33 -3.27
C GLY A 150 9.95 9.22 -4.17
N LEU A 151 10.35 9.18 -5.44
CA LEU A 151 9.94 8.14 -6.40
C LEU A 151 10.53 6.76 -6.10
N TRP A 152 11.56 6.72 -5.24
CA TRP A 152 12.28 5.52 -4.82
C TRP A 152 12.08 5.25 -3.33
N SER A 153 11.07 5.86 -2.71
CA SER A 153 10.79 5.72 -1.28
C SER A 153 10.29 4.32 -0.90
N VAL A 154 9.67 3.61 -1.85
CA VAL A 154 9.19 2.23 -1.68
C VAL A 154 10.28 1.27 -2.16
N ILE A 155 10.91 0.58 -1.20
CA ILE A 155 11.98 -0.37 -1.42
C ILE A 155 11.40 -1.79 -1.50
N PRO A 156 11.35 -2.40 -2.70
CA PRO A 156 10.79 -3.72 -2.88
C PRO A 156 11.82 -4.78 -2.51
N VAL A 157 11.41 -5.80 -1.76
CA VAL A 157 12.18 -7.01 -1.50
C VAL A 157 11.31 -8.18 -1.90
N GLY A 158 11.81 -9.01 -2.82
CA GLY A 158 11.13 -10.21 -3.28
C GLY A 158 12.08 -11.40 -3.21
N ASP A 159 11.50 -12.58 -3.38
CA ASP A 159 12.25 -13.82 -3.58
C ASP A 159 12.91 -13.80 -4.98
N GLU A 160 14.11 -14.34 -5.10
CA GLU A 160 14.84 -14.44 -6.37
C GLU A 160 14.06 -15.24 -7.42
N ASN A 161 13.24 -16.19 -6.96
CA ASN A 161 12.36 -16.99 -7.82
C ASN A 161 11.06 -16.28 -8.19
N SER A 162 10.71 -15.17 -7.51
CA SER A 162 9.55 -14.39 -7.90
C SER A 162 9.87 -13.61 -9.16
N ARG A 163 8.96 -13.62 -10.15
CA ARG A 163 9.18 -12.91 -11.43
C ARG A 163 9.54 -11.44 -11.22
N HIS A 164 9.02 -10.82 -10.14
CA HIS A 164 9.35 -9.48 -9.66
C HIS A 164 8.99 -9.38 -8.18
N PRO A 165 9.69 -8.55 -7.37
CA PRO A 165 10.79 -7.65 -7.71
C PRO A 165 12.19 -8.29 -7.64
N THR A 166 13.10 -7.90 -8.55
CA THR A 166 14.48 -8.45 -8.61
C THR A 166 15.41 -7.81 -7.59
N TYR A 167 16.48 -8.52 -7.20
CA TYR A 167 17.54 -7.97 -6.35
C TYR A 167 18.15 -6.66 -6.90
N SER A 168 18.27 -6.54 -8.23
CA SER A 168 18.73 -5.32 -8.88
C SER A 168 17.78 -4.14 -8.65
N ALA A 169 16.46 -4.36 -8.67
CA ALA A 169 15.47 -3.32 -8.37
C ALA A 169 15.58 -2.85 -6.92
N PHE A 170 15.78 -3.78 -5.99
CA PHE A 170 16.04 -3.47 -4.59
C PHE A 170 17.28 -2.57 -4.42
N VAL A 171 18.44 -2.97 -4.96
CA VAL A 171 19.70 -2.21 -4.82
C VAL A 171 19.58 -0.82 -5.44
N LEU A 172 18.98 -0.73 -6.63
CA LEU A 172 18.75 0.54 -7.31
C LEU A 172 17.82 1.45 -6.50
N ALA A 173 16.68 0.95 -6.04
CA ALA A 173 15.74 1.72 -5.24
C ALA A 173 16.38 2.24 -3.96
N LEU A 174 17.14 1.37 -3.29
CA LEU A 174 17.88 1.74 -2.09
C LEU A 174 18.85 2.88 -2.39
N GLN A 175 19.76 2.68 -3.34
CA GLN A 175 20.76 3.68 -3.73
C GLN A 175 20.13 5.04 -4.09
N ARG A 176 19.02 5.04 -4.81
CA ARG A 176 18.33 6.26 -5.23
C ARG A 176 17.58 6.94 -4.08
N SER A 177 17.02 6.17 -3.15
CA SER A 177 16.37 6.69 -1.95
C SER A 177 17.34 7.43 -1.01
N HIS A 178 18.62 7.04 -0.99
CA HIS A 178 19.66 7.65 -0.16
C HIS A 178 20.19 8.98 -0.69
N SER A 179 19.94 9.33 -1.95
CA SER A 179 20.62 10.45 -2.62
C SER A 179 20.26 11.85 -2.10
N LEU A 180 19.31 11.98 -1.16
CA LEU A 180 19.04 13.22 -0.46
C LEU A 180 19.16 13.06 1.06
N THR A 181 20.02 13.87 1.65
CA THR A 181 20.18 14.13 3.10
C THR A 181 19.02 14.93 3.72
N SER A 182 17.89 15.03 3.02
CA SER A 182 16.72 15.72 3.56
C SER A 182 16.15 14.90 4.72
N ASN A 183 16.06 15.54 5.89
CA ASN A 183 15.64 14.99 7.19
C ASN A 183 14.23 14.37 7.22
N ASN A 184 13.51 14.28 6.10
CA ASN A 184 12.12 13.84 6.05
C ASN A 184 11.83 12.73 5.03
N ASN A 185 12.84 12.04 4.50
CA ASN A 185 12.60 10.93 3.58
C ASN A 185 12.12 9.68 4.35
N ARG A 186 10.80 9.56 4.48
CA ARG A 186 10.13 8.35 4.95
C ARG A 186 10.34 7.25 3.91
N ARG A 187 11.13 6.23 4.26
CA ARG A 187 11.29 5.03 3.44
C ARG A 187 10.33 3.95 3.88
N HIS A 188 9.80 3.24 2.89
CA HIS A 188 8.81 2.20 3.05
C HIS A 188 9.41 0.89 2.51
N LEU A 189 9.59 -0.09 3.38
CA LEU A 189 10.00 -1.43 2.97
C LEU A 189 8.77 -2.24 2.60
N ALA A 190 8.77 -2.90 1.44
CA ALA A 190 7.73 -3.81 1.02
C ALA A 190 8.35 -5.17 0.70
N VAL A 191 8.08 -6.17 1.53
CA VAL A 191 8.69 -7.50 1.47
C VAL A 191 7.66 -8.53 1.06
N ILE A 192 7.94 -9.28 0.00
CA ILE A 192 7.13 -10.41 -0.44
C ILE A 192 7.91 -11.69 -0.17
N LEU A 193 7.36 -12.55 0.68
CA LEU A 193 7.93 -13.83 1.07
C LEU A 193 7.20 -14.97 0.35
N SER A 194 7.95 -15.83 -0.34
CA SER A 194 7.47 -17.07 -0.96
C SER A 194 8.16 -18.31 -0.37
N ASN A 195 7.60 -19.49 -0.67
CA ASN A 195 7.98 -20.80 -0.12
C ASN A 195 9.48 -21.15 -0.22
N PHE A 196 10.17 -20.58 -1.20
CA PHE A 196 11.56 -20.92 -1.51
C PHE A 196 12.55 -19.83 -1.11
N CYS A 197 12.14 -18.87 -0.27
CA CYS A 197 13.01 -17.77 0.10
C CYS A 197 14.19 -18.30 0.94
N ALA A 198 15.25 -18.67 0.24
CA ALA A 198 16.59 -18.80 0.76
C ALA A 198 17.03 -17.40 1.17
N SER A 199 16.66 -17.02 2.40
CA SER A 199 17.23 -15.92 3.18
C SER A 199 17.55 -14.65 2.38
N VAL A 200 16.65 -13.65 2.36
CA VAL A 200 17.02 -12.27 2.03
C VAL A 200 18.33 -11.94 2.75
N SER A 201 19.42 -11.78 2.01
CA SER A 201 20.77 -11.77 2.58
C SER A 201 20.86 -10.81 3.77
N THR A 202 21.26 -11.32 4.93
CA THR A 202 21.37 -10.55 6.18
C THR A 202 22.29 -9.36 6.03
N ALA A 203 23.35 -9.51 5.22
CA ALA A 203 24.29 -8.44 4.88
C ALA A 203 23.58 -7.26 4.20
N VAL A 204 22.57 -7.54 3.39
CA VAL A 204 21.82 -6.54 2.65
C VAL A 204 20.87 -5.78 3.56
N LEU A 205 20.15 -6.49 4.45
CA LEU A 205 19.28 -5.86 5.45
C LEU A 205 20.05 -5.06 6.51
N ALA A 206 21.30 -5.45 6.80
CA ALA A 206 22.17 -4.77 7.78
C ALA A 206 22.69 -3.43 7.27
N GLN A 207 22.85 -3.26 5.95
CA GLN A 207 23.24 -1.99 5.34
C GLN A 207 22.07 -1.01 5.22
N LEU A 208 20.85 -1.44 5.55
CA LEU A 208 19.67 -0.61 5.42
C LEU A 208 19.65 0.45 6.50
N SER A 209 19.64 1.70 6.05
CA SER A 209 19.21 2.80 6.91
C SER A 209 17.75 2.60 7.34
N PRO A 210 17.35 3.17 8.48
CA PRO A 210 16.08 2.82 9.10
C PRO A 210 14.86 3.17 8.23
N PHE A 211 13.84 2.32 8.32
CA PHE A 211 12.58 2.46 7.60
C PHE A 211 11.51 3.05 8.50
N TYR A 212 10.68 3.91 7.90
CA TYR A 212 9.52 4.49 8.58
C TYR A 212 8.35 3.48 8.65
N SER A 213 8.14 2.73 7.56
CA SER A 213 7.15 1.64 7.53
C SER A 213 7.72 0.36 6.94
N ILE A 214 7.20 -0.78 7.40
CA ILE A 214 7.48 -2.10 6.84
C ILE A 214 6.17 -2.80 6.53
N ASN A 215 6.03 -3.29 5.30
CA ASN A 215 4.91 -4.10 4.86
C ASN A 215 5.46 -5.46 4.44
N ILE A 216 4.91 -6.54 4.99
CA ILE A 216 5.32 -7.91 4.71
C ILE A 216 4.09 -8.64 4.17
N GLU A 217 4.18 -9.16 2.95
CA GLU A 217 3.23 -10.12 2.40
C GLU A 217 3.90 -11.48 2.34
N ALA A 218 3.33 -12.48 2.99
CA ALA A 218 3.79 -13.86 2.91
C ALA A 218 2.73 -14.70 2.21
N GLN A 219 3.11 -15.29 1.09
CA GLN A 219 2.28 -16.22 0.36
C GLN A 219 2.56 -17.61 0.97
N PHE A 220 1.52 -18.39 1.30
CA PHE A 220 1.58 -19.80 1.77
C PHE A 220 1.75 -20.07 3.28
N ARG A 221 1.43 -21.31 3.66
CA ARG A 221 1.63 -21.89 5.01
C ARG A 221 2.67 -23.02 4.99
N PRO A 222 3.52 -23.13 6.03
CA PRO A 222 3.73 -22.19 7.12
C PRO A 222 4.81 -21.14 6.77
N SER A 223 4.43 -19.86 6.63
CA SER A 223 5.38 -18.75 6.39
C SER A 223 5.71 -17.93 7.65
N THR A 224 5.19 -18.33 8.80
CA THR A 224 5.43 -17.70 10.12
C THR A 224 6.89 -17.76 10.53
N SER A 225 7.63 -18.82 10.17
CA SER A 225 9.08 -18.89 10.38
C SER A 225 9.81 -17.84 9.55
N SER A 226 9.50 -17.71 8.26
CA SER A 226 10.14 -16.73 7.38
C SER A 226 9.85 -15.29 7.81
N ILE A 227 8.61 -15.03 8.26
CA ILE A 227 8.25 -13.74 8.88
C ILE A 227 9.09 -13.52 10.14
N SER A 228 9.19 -14.52 11.02
CA SER A 228 9.94 -14.42 12.28
C SER A 228 11.42 -14.15 12.04
N ASP A 229 12.03 -14.87 11.09
CA ASP A 229 13.44 -14.70 10.71
C ASP A 229 13.70 -13.30 10.14
N LEU A 230 12.80 -12.80 9.28
CA LEU A 230 12.87 -11.44 8.76
C LEU A 230 12.77 -10.40 9.88
N LEU A 231 11.78 -10.52 10.77
CA LEU A 231 11.62 -9.60 11.90
C LEU A 231 12.83 -9.65 12.85
N GLN A 232 13.42 -10.82 13.07
CA GLN A 232 14.65 -10.97 13.85
C GLN A 232 15.82 -10.23 13.20
N ARG A 233 15.99 -10.35 11.88
CA ARG A 233 17.04 -9.63 11.14
C ARG A 233 16.84 -8.12 11.19
N LEU A 234 15.60 -7.67 11.03
CA LEU A 234 15.24 -6.25 11.11
C LEU A 234 15.50 -5.69 12.52
N ASN A 235 15.24 -6.47 13.57
CA ASN A 235 15.66 -6.08 14.92
C ASN A 235 17.17 -5.96 15.02
N SER A 236 17.95 -6.86 14.44
CA SER A 236 19.40 -6.75 14.53
C SER A 236 19.94 -5.51 13.80
N SER A 237 19.28 -5.03 12.74
CA SER A 237 19.78 -3.89 11.94
C SER A 237 19.19 -2.53 12.30
N GLN A 238 17.98 -2.45 12.85
CA GLN A 238 17.31 -1.17 13.06
C GLN A 238 17.54 -0.57 14.45
N SER A 239 17.82 0.74 14.47
CA SER A 239 17.73 1.55 15.68
C SER A 239 16.28 1.63 16.14
N SER A 240 16.03 1.28 17.39
CA SER A 240 14.71 1.32 18.01
C SER A 240 14.21 2.77 18.02
N GLY A 241 13.19 3.08 17.20
CA GLY A 241 12.53 4.39 17.25
C GLY A 241 12.13 4.99 15.90
N VAL A 242 12.68 4.51 14.78
CA VAL A 242 12.31 5.04 13.45
C VAL A 242 11.10 4.34 12.85
N LEU A 243 10.93 3.04 13.16
CA LEU A 243 9.80 2.26 12.65
C LEU A 243 8.51 2.68 13.35
N SER A 244 7.64 3.35 12.59
CA SER A 244 6.34 3.84 13.05
C SER A 244 5.20 2.92 12.60
N GLU A 245 5.33 2.25 11.45
CA GLU A 245 4.24 1.44 10.89
C GLU A 245 4.70 0.03 10.51
N LEU A 246 3.93 -0.96 10.93
CA LEU A 246 4.15 -2.36 10.55
C LEU A 246 2.85 -2.97 10.02
N SER A 247 2.91 -3.54 8.82
CA SER A 247 1.84 -4.33 8.23
C SER A 247 2.36 -5.73 7.91
N ILE A 248 1.69 -6.77 8.41
CA ILE A 248 2.01 -8.16 8.09
C ILE A 248 0.75 -8.82 7.56
N HIS A 249 0.83 -9.36 6.35
CA HIS A 249 -0.23 -10.09 5.70
C HIS A 249 0.27 -11.48 5.33
N GLN A 250 -0.36 -12.52 5.88
CA GLN A 250 -0.18 -13.88 5.41
C GLN A 250 -1.39 -14.26 4.55
N SER A 251 -1.14 -14.38 3.25
CA SER A 251 -2.13 -14.84 2.30
C SER A 251 -2.32 -16.34 2.48
N HIS A 252 -3.49 -16.71 2.99
CA HIS A 252 -3.97 -18.07 2.91
C HIS A 252 -4.70 -18.19 1.59
N HIS A 253 -4.30 -19.13 0.73
CA HIS A 253 -5.25 -19.64 -0.26
C HIS A 253 -6.36 -20.28 0.55
N GLU A 254 -7.47 -19.57 0.73
CA GLU A 254 -8.65 -20.07 1.44
C GLU A 254 -8.99 -21.44 0.84
N PRO A 255 -8.78 -22.57 1.55
CA PRO A 255 -9.60 -23.72 1.27
C PRO A 255 -10.95 -23.32 1.84
N ASP A 256 -11.78 -22.73 1.01
CA ASP A 256 -13.04 -21.99 1.26
C ASP A 256 -14.13 -22.76 2.05
N ARG A 257 -13.75 -23.88 2.68
CA ARG A 257 -14.64 -24.86 3.30
C ARG A 257 -14.15 -25.41 4.64
N ALA A 258 -12.87 -25.28 4.99
CA ALA A 258 -12.41 -25.85 6.24
C ALA A 258 -12.89 -24.98 7.41
N PRO A 259 -13.53 -25.56 8.45
CA PRO A 259 -13.86 -24.82 9.66
C PRO A 259 -12.56 -24.28 10.29
N PRO A 260 -12.58 -23.08 10.87
CA PRO A 260 -11.42 -22.53 11.53
C PRO A 260 -11.02 -23.43 12.70
N ARG A 261 -9.74 -23.79 12.73
CA ARG A 261 -9.13 -24.61 13.78
C ARG A 261 -8.22 -23.77 14.66
N LEU A 262 -7.95 -24.25 15.87
CA LEU A 262 -6.94 -23.64 16.74
C LEU A 262 -5.60 -23.57 15.99
N PRO A 263 -4.91 -22.40 16.03
CA PRO A 263 -3.59 -22.30 15.48
C PRO A 263 -2.64 -23.25 16.21
N GLN A 264 -1.87 -24.02 15.45
CA GLN A 264 -0.78 -24.81 16.00
C GLN A 264 0.35 -23.90 16.48
N TRP A 265 1.20 -24.40 17.38
CA TRP A 265 2.29 -23.62 17.96
C TRP A 265 3.24 -23.00 16.91
N ASN A 266 3.53 -23.72 15.83
CA ASN A 266 4.34 -23.24 14.70
C ASN A 266 3.63 -22.19 13.82
N GLU A 267 2.32 -21.97 13.99
CA GLU A 267 1.53 -20.98 13.23
C GLU A 267 1.50 -19.59 13.90
N TYR A 268 2.19 -19.42 15.03
CA TYR A 268 2.40 -18.12 15.67
C TYR A 268 3.73 -17.49 15.24
N ILE A 269 3.78 -16.16 15.13
CA ILE A 269 5.07 -15.44 14.98
C ILE A 269 5.92 -15.72 16.22
N GLY A 270 7.12 -16.26 15.99
CA GLY A 270 8.07 -16.66 17.04
C GLY A 270 7.84 -18.07 17.60
N GLY A 271 6.92 -18.87 17.05
CA GLY A 271 6.63 -20.21 17.59
C GLY A 271 7.83 -21.17 17.56
N ARG A 272 8.74 -21.06 16.59
CA ARG A 272 9.93 -21.93 16.55
C ARG A 272 11.07 -21.47 17.44
N THR A 273 11.09 -20.19 17.81
CA THR A 273 12.18 -19.63 18.61
C THR A 273 11.94 -19.92 20.10
N ASN A 274 13.01 -19.96 20.89
CA ASN A 274 12.92 -20.08 22.35
C ASN A 274 11.81 -19.14 22.88
N LEU A 275 10.94 -19.65 23.75
CA LEU A 275 9.74 -18.96 24.27
C LEU A 275 9.97 -17.51 24.74
N ASN A 276 11.21 -17.16 25.07
CA ASN A 276 11.63 -15.85 25.55
C ASN A 276 11.95 -14.83 24.45
N PHE A 277 12.08 -15.25 23.20
CA PHE A 277 12.47 -14.37 22.09
C PHE A 277 11.35 -14.27 21.05
N ASN A 278 10.47 -13.29 21.22
CA ASN A 278 9.51 -12.92 20.18
C ASN A 278 10.06 -11.71 19.39
N PRO A 279 10.43 -11.87 18.11
CA PRO A 279 11.01 -10.77 17.33
C PRO A 279 10.02 -9.61 17.16
N LEU A 280 8.70 -9.86 17.18
CA LEU A 280 7.71 -8.80 17.06
C LEU A 280 7.66 -7.90 18.31
N LYS A 281 7.92 -8.46 19.50
CA LYS A 281 7.83 -7.75 20.78
C LYS A 281 8.71 -6.50 20.82
N ARG A 282 9.91 -6.57 20.25
CA ARG A 282 10.86 -5.44 20.26
C ARG A 282 10.43 -4.31 19.32
N LEU A 283 9.86 -4.64 18.16
CA LEU A 283 9.39 -3.66 17.17
C LEU A 283 8.13 -2.94 17.65
N ILE A 284 7.23 -3.66 18.33
CA ILE A 284 5.97 -3.12 18.84
C ILE A 284 6.16 -1.86 19.71
N GLY A 285 7.28 -1.79 20.45
CA GLY A 285 7.59 -0.65 21.33
C GLY A 285 7.75 0.70 20.63
N SER A 286 7.93 0.74 19.30
CA SER A 286 8.04 2.00 18.54
C SER A 286 6.85 2.30 17.63
N LEU A 287 5.92 1.35 17.44
CA LEU A 287 4.86 1.49 16.44
C LEU A 287 3.79 2.50 16.84
N SER A 288 3.38 3.32 15.88
CA SER A 288 2.15 4.10 15.90
C SER A 288 1.00 3.39 15.21
N ILE A 289 1.29 2.50 14.25
CA ILE A 289 0.28 1.73 13.52
C ILE A 289 0.72 0.27 13.37
N LEU A 290 -0.16 -0.66 13.75
CA LEU A 290 0.01 -2.09 13.56
C LEU A 290 -1.15 -2.69 12.77
N ARG A 291 -0.84 -3.36 11.66
CA ARG A 291 -1.82 -4.06 10.81
C ARG A 291 -1.40 -5.52 10.67
N LEU A 292 -2.24 -6.45 11.10
CA LEU A 292 -2.00 -7.89 10.97
C LEU A 292 -3.17 -8.54 10.25
N ARG A 293 -2.88 -9.26 9.16
CA ARG A 293 -3.85 -10.02 8.40
C ARG A 293 -3.43 -11.47 8.27
N GLY A 294 -4.26 -12.41 8.73
CA GLY A 294 -3.98 -13.84 8.58
C GLY A 294 -2.86 -14.38 9.47
N VAL A 295 -2.34 -13.60 10.42
CA VAL A 295 -1.17 -13.97 11.23
C VAL A 295 -1.50 -14.00 12.71
N ASN A 296 -1.02 -15.03 13.41
CA ASN A 296 -1.24 -15.23 14.84
C ASN A 296 -0.03 -14.77 15.67
N VAL A 297 -0.32 -14.18 16.84
CA VAL A 297 0.67 -13.62 17.76
C VAL A 297 0.36 -14.07 19.19
N HIS A 298 1.38 -14.33 20.00
CA HIS A 298 1.24 -14.59 21.42
C HIS A 298 0.96 -13.29 22.19
N TRP A 299 -0.32 -12.93 22.31
CA TRP A 299 -0.74 -11.64 22.87
C TRP A 299 -0.42 -11.47 24.35
N ASN A 300 -0.40 -12.53 25.14
CA ASN A 300 0.05 -12.51 26.54
C ASN A 300 1.50 -12.04 26.74
N GLN A 301 2.31 -12.03 25.68
CA GLN A 301 3.70 -11.57 25.73
C GLN A 301 3.88 -10.13 25.21
N MET A 302 2.79 -9.50 24.76
CA MET A 302 2.81 -8.20 24.10
C MET A 302 2.39 -7.09 25.04
N ALA A 303 3.17 -6.01 25.03
CA ALA A 303 2.80 -4.72 25.58
C ALA A 303 3.12 -3.67 24.51
N PHE A 304 2.11 -2.92 24.12
CA PHE A 304 2.23 -1.82 23.17
C PHE A 304 2.81 -0.60 23.85
N SER A 305 3.46 0.26 23.06
CA SER A 305 3.86 1.57 23.54
C SER A 305 2.68 2.52 23.57
N HIS A 306 2.82 3.60 24.35
CA HIS A 306 1.88 4.73 24.31
C HIS A 306 1.78 5.36 22.91
N LYS A 307 2.69 5.09 21.97
CA LYS A 307 2.62 5.69 20.62
C LYS A 307 1.59 5.01 19.72
N LEU A 308 1.15 3.79 20.04
CA LEU A 308 0.24 3.03 19.19
C LEU A 308 -1.12 3.74 19.14
N GLY A 309 -1.40 4.39 18.01
CA GLY A 309 -2.66 5.08 17.76
C GLY A 309 -3.67 4.25 16.99
N GLN A 310 -3.21 3.24 16.22
CA GLN A 310 -4.08 2.40 15.41
C GLN A 310 -3.67 0.94 15.45
N ILE A 311 -4.66 0.06 15.63
CA ILE A 311 -4.50 -1.39 15.43
C ILE A 311 -5.57 -1.94 14.48
N HIS A 312 -5.14 -2.83 13.58
CA HIS A 312 -6.01 -3.52 12.64
C HIS A 312 -5.68 -5.01 12.65
N LEU A 313 -6.64 -5.84 13.06
CA LEU A 313 -6.58 -7.30 12.93
C LEU A 313 -7.60 -7.76 11.90
N GLN A 314 -7.15 -8.58 10.94
CA GLN A 314 -8.00 -9.11 9.89
C GLN A 314 -7.77 -10.61 9.67
N SER A 315 -8.84 -11.40 9.59
CA SER A 315 -8.76 -12.84 9.29
C SER A 315 -7.82 -13.61 10.23
N VAL A 316 -7.85 -13.27 11.54
CA VAL A 316 -6.99 -13.87 12.58
C VAL A 316 -7.79 -14.85 13.43
N VAL A 317 -7.22 -16.02 13.72
CA VAL A 317 -7.79 -16.97 14.68
C VAL A 317 -7.04 -16.80 16.01
N LEU A 318 -7.62 -16.09 16.96
CA LEU A 318 -6.95 -15.77 18.22
C LEU A 318 -6.73 -16.99 19.12
N GLY A 319 -7.51 -18.06 18.93
CA GLY A 319 -7.56 -19.19 19.84
C GLY A 319 -8.93 -19.25 20.51
N ASP A 320 -8.97 -19.29 21.82
CA ASP A 320 -10.20 -19.27 22.61
C ASP A 320 -10.54 -17.88 23.19
N HIS A 321 -11.56 -17.80 24.05
CA HIS A 321 -11.95 -16.57 24.75
C HIS A 321 -10.89 -16.07 25.74
N SER A 322 -10.02 -16.96 26.26
CA SER A 322 -8.89 -16.56 27.10
C SER A 322 -7.86 -15.81 26.26
N LYS A 323 -7.55 -16.31 25.06
CA LYS A 323 -6.68 -15.61 24.11
C LYS A 323 -7.25 -14.30 23.60
N LEU A 324 -8.57 -14.21 23.45
CA LEU A 324 -9.23 -12.93 23.19
C LEU A 324 -9.05 -11.95 24.37
N ASN A 325 -9.17 -12.41 25.62
CA ASN A 325 -8.87 -11.59 26.79
C ASN A 325 -7.39 -11.18 26.86
N GLU A 326 -6.45 -12.06 26.52
CA GLU A 326 -5.02 -11.71 26.43
C GLU A 326 -4.79 -10.60 25.41
N PHE A 327 -5.41 -10.67 24.22
CA PHE A 327 -5.36 -9.61 23.22
C PHE A 327 -5.93 -8.29 23.73
N LEU A 328 -7.13 -8.33 24.31
CA LEU A 328 -7.77 -7.13 24.85
C LEU A 328 -6.96 -6.52 26.01
N GLY A 329 -6.37 -7.36 26.86
CA GLY A 329 -5.47 -6.95 27.93
C GLY A 329 -4.21 -6.26 27.37
N ALA A 330 -3.64 -6.77 26.28
CA ALA A 330 -2.51 -6.12 25.62
C ALA A 330 -2.86 -4.70 25.16
N LEU A 331 -4.08 -4.46 24.63
CA LEU A 331 -4.51 -3.12 24.19
C LEU A 331 -4.49 -2.06 25.30
N VAL A 332 -4.66 -2.45 26.57
CA VAL A 332 -4.65 -1.52 27.72
C VAL A 332 -3.33 -0.73 27.81
N SER A 333 -2.23 -1.32 27.36
CA SER A 333 -0.91 -0.65 27.36
C SER A 333 -0.79 0.50 26.34
N ALA A 334 -1.69 0.57 25.33
CA ALA A 334 -1.69 1.61 24.31
C ALA A 334 -2.61 2.79 24.71
N SER A 335 -2.12 3.67 25.58
CA SER A 335 -2.92 4.79 26.10
C SER A 335 -3.39 5.82 25.05
N GLU A 336 -2.69 5.92 23.91
CA GLU A 336 -3.04 6.79 22.79
C GLU A 336 -3.84 6.08 21.68
N LEU A 337 -4.33 4.87 21.92
CA LEU A 337 -5.07 4.11 20.92
C LEU A 337 -6.38 4.80 20.57
N ARG A 338 -6.50 5.23 19.30
CA ARG A 338 -7.66 5.95 18.76
C ARG A 338 -8.51 5.07 17.86
N ASP A 339 -7.89 4.16 17.11
CA ASP A 339 -8.56 3.39 16.07
C ASP A 339 -8.32 1.89 16.25
N VAL A 340 -9.40 1.14 16.49
CA VAL A 340 -9.39 -0.32 16.56
C VAL A 340 -10.25 -0.89 15.45
N LYS A 341 -9.66 -1.77 14.63
CA LYS A 341 -10.38 -2.49 13.57
C LYS A 341 -10.21 -4.00 13.76
N LEU A 342 -11.30 -4.70 13.94
CA LEU A 342 -11.36 -6.16 14.04
C LEU A 342 -12.24 -6.69 12.92
N ILE A 343 -11.64 -7.39 11.96
CA ILE A 343 -12.30 -7.88 10.75
C ILE A 343 -12.11 -9.39 10.66
N SER A 344 -13.19 -10.18 10.59
CA SER A 344 -13.12 -11.66 10.51
C SER A 344 -12.20 -12.28 11.58
N VAL A 345 -12.24 -11.74 12.80
CA VAL A 345 -11.49 -12.29 13.95
C VAL A 345 -12.29 -13.42 14.58
N VAL A 346 -11.64 -14.56 14.80
CA VAL A 346 -12.25 -15.76 15.35
C VAL A 346 -11.70 -16.05 16.74
N ALA A 347 -12.60 -16.31 17.69
CA ALA A 347 -12.30 -16.96 18.96
C ALA A 347 -13.22 -18.19 19.10
N LEU A 348 -12.61 -19.36 19.23
CA LEU A 348 -13.28 -20.64 19.35
C LEU A 348 -13.81 -20.82 20.78
N LYS A 349 -14.96 -21.47 20.92
CA LYS A 349 -15.41 -21.99 22.22
C LYS A 349 -14.56 -23.23 22.51
N LEU A 350 -14.07 -23.38 23.75
CA LEU A 350 -13.55 -24.68 24.15
C LEU A 350 -14.71 -25.69 24.09
N SER A 351 -14.40 -26.92 23.67
CA SER A 351 -15.40 -27.99 23.54
C SER A 351 -16.12 -28.23 24.87
N ALA A 352 -17.35 -28.73 24.79
CA ALA A 352 -18.22 -28.99 25.94
C ALA A 352 -17.58 -29.94 26.98
N TRP A 353 -16.53 -30.65 26.60
CA TRP A 353 -15.77 -31.55 27.48
C TRP A 353 -14.85 -30.82 28.45
N SER A 354 -14.53 -29.55 28.18
CA SER A 354 -13.90 -28.71 29.20
C SER A 354 -14.98 -28.21 30.14
N THR A 355 -14.96 -28.65 31.40
CA THR A 355 -15.81 -28.12 32.49
C THR A 355 -15.52 -26.65 32.81
N GLN A 356 -14.56 -26.04 32.12
CA GLN A 356 -14.12 -24.69 32.33
C GLN A 356 -15.12 -23.73 31.70
N GLN A 357 -15.88 -23.03 32.54
CA GLN A 357 -16.78 -21.95 32.11
C GLN A 357 -16.01 -20.96 31.22
N ASN A 358 -16.67 -20.47 30.17
CA ASN A 358 -16.09 -19.44 29.31
C ASN A 358 -15.62 -18.26 30.18
N PRO A 359 -14.37 -17.80 30.02
CA PRO A 359 -13.84 -16.73 30.84
C PRO A 359 -14.68 -15.47 30.65
N GLN A 360 -14.97 -14.80 31.77
CA GLN A 360 -15.72 -13.56 31.74
C GLN A 360 -14.98 -12.51 30.87
N PRO A 361 -15.71 -11.65 30.12
CA PRO A 361 -15.10 -10.58 29.35
C PRO A 361 -14.28 -9.63 30.22
N LEU A 362 -12.99 -9.47 29.90
CA LEU A 362 -12.10 -8.55 30.59
C LEU A 362 -12.50 -7.10 30.31
N LYS A 363 -12.92 -6.35 31.33
CA LYS A 363 -13.20 -4.91 31.19
C LYS A 363 -11.90 -4.15 31.02
N ILE A 364 -11.75 -3.45 29.89
CA ILE A 364 -10.56 -2.66 29.56
C ILE A 364 -10.91 -1.18 29.39
N SER A 365 -9.99 -0.28 29.69
CA SER A 365 -10.18 1.16 29.49
C SER A 365 -9.32 1.67 28.34
N LEU A 366 -9.94 2.27 27.33
CA LEU A 366 -9.29 2.86 26.16
C LEU A 366 -9.68 4.34 26.05
N PRO A 367 -9.06 5.24 26.86
CA PRO A 367 -9.59 6.58 27.11
C PRO A 367 -9.59 7.49 25.86
N LYS A 368 -8.68 7.24 24.91
CA LYS A 368 -8.55 8.01 23.67
C LYS A 368 -9.18 7.32 22.46
N LEU A 369 -9.92 6.23 22.66
CA LEU A 369 -10.58 5.54 21.56
C LEU A 369 -11.55 6.52 20.87
N GLN A 370 -11.47 6.59 19.54
CA GLN A 370 -12.32 7.43 18.69
C GLN A 370 -13.16 6.59 17.75
N SER A 371 -12.63 5.47 17.26
CA SER A 371 -13.31 4.58 16.33
C SER A 371 -13.08 3.11 16.68
N LEU A 372 -14.18 2.35 16.76
CA LEU A 372 -14.19 0.90 16.89
C LEU A 372 -14.95 0.29 15.71
N LEU A 373 -14.24 -0.38 14.80
CA LEU A 373 -14.81 -1.12 13.67
C LEU A 373 -14.81 -2.62 13.97
N LEU A 374 -15.98 -3.23 13.91
CA LEU A 374 -16.23 -4.66 14.14
C LEU A 374 -16.92 -5.24 12.91
N GLU A 375 -16.20 -6.03 12.12
CA GLU A 375 -16.68 -6.52 10.83
C GLU A 375 -16.50 -8.03 10.72
N HIS A 376 -17.53 -8.73 10.24
CA HIS A 376 -17.48 -10.17 9.99
C HIS A 376 -17.09 -11.00 11.23
N LEU A 377 -17.40 -10.51 12.43
CA LEU A 377 -17.11 -11.20 13.68
C LEU A 377 -18.24 -12.16 14.01
N SER A 378 -17.91 -13.35 14.53
CA SER A 378 -18.91 -14.26 15.08
C SER A 378 -19.59 -13.64 16.30
N LEU A 379 -20.84 -14.03 16.58
CA LEU A 379 -21.64 -13.47 17.66
C LEU A 379 -20.92 -13.48 19.03
N ASN A 380 -20.21 -14.57 19.35
CA ASN A 380 -19.49 -14.70 20.61
C ASN A 380 -18.32 -13.70 20.71
N VAL A 381 -17.54 -13.51 19.63
CA VAL A 381 -16.46 -12.52 19.60
C VAL A 381 -17.02 -11.12 19.71
N LEU A 382 -18.08 -10.83 18.96
CA LEU A 382 -18.76 -9.53 18.99
C LEU A 382 -19.29 -9.21 20.39
N GLN A 383 -19.97 -10.15 21.03
CA GLN A 383 -20.46 -10.02 22.40
C GLN A 383 -19.33 -9.78 23.38
N HIS A 384 -18.25 -10.55 23.28
CA HIS A 384 -17.11 -10.46 24.17
C HIS A 384 -16.41 -9.10 24.05
N VAL A 385 -16.13 -8.65 22.82
CA VAL A 385 -15.48 -7.34 22.58
C VAL A 385 -16.34 -6.18 23.06
N LEU A 386 -17.65 -6.17 22.73
CA LEU A 386 -18.57 -5.12 23.16
C LEU A 386 -18.82 -5.12 24.68
N ALA A 387 -18.72 -6.28 25.32
CA ALA A 387 -18.75 -6.35 26.78
C ALA A 387 -17.44 -5.85 27.40
N SER A 388 -16.29 -6.13 26.79
CA SER A 388 -14.97 -5.77 27.32
C SER A 388 -14.64 -4.28 27.18
N ILE A 389 -15.03 -3.65 26.08
CA ILE A 389 -14.78 -2.21 25.85
C ILE A 389 -16.00 -1.43 26.34
N PRO A 390 -15.89 -0.68 27.46
CA PRO A 390 -17.00 0.09 28.00
C PRO A 390 -17.40 1.17 27.02
N ARG A 391 -18.69 1.53 27.06
CA ARG A 391 -19.22 2.60 26.22
C ARG A 391 -18.54 3.91 26.57
N GLY A 392 -18.10 4.63 25.54
CA GLY A 392 -17.47 5.93 25.67
C GLY A 392 -18.01 6.91 24.63
N SER A 393 -17.20 7.90 24.28
CA SER A 393 -17.47 8.88 23.21
C SER A 393 -17.07 8.38 21.81
N HIS A 394 -16.47 7.19 21.73
CA HIS A 394 -16.00 6.61 20.47
C HIS A 394 -17.17 6.16 19.60
N ARG A 395 -16.93 6.17 18.29
CA ARG A 395 -17.90 5.71 17.30
C ARG A 395 -17.79 4.22 17.10
N ILE A 396 -18.92 3.52 17.20
CA ILE A 396 -18.98 2.07 16.96
C ILE A 396 -19.56 1.81 15.57
N LYS A 397 -18.77 1.14 14.73
CA LYS A 397 -19.19 0.66 13.42
C LYS A 397 -19.26 -0.86 13.45
N VAL A 398 -20.44 -1.43 13.21
CA VAL A 398 -20.63 -2.88 13.14
C VAL A 398 -21.05 -3.26 11.73
N ALA A 399 -20.33 -4.19 11.11
CA ALA A 399 -20.69 -4.80 9.85
C ALA A 399 -21.14 -6.24 10.08
N LEU A 400 -22.45 -6.46 9.94
CA LEU A 400 -23.08 -7.76 10.09
C LEU A 400 -23.08 -8.47 8.73
N THR A 401 -22.46 -9.65 8.70
CA THR A 401 -22.50 -10.55 7.55
C THR A 401 -22.97 -11.93 7.96
N TYR A 402 -23.10 -12.84 6.99
CA TYR A 402 -23.44 -14.23 7.27
C TYR A 402 -22.46 -14.89 8.28
N GLN A 403 -21.20 -14.43 8.32
CA GLN A 403 -20.23 -14.92 9.31
C GLN A 403 -20.62 -14.53 10.74
N SER A 404 -21.31 -13.40 10.92
CA SER A 404 -21.82 -12.98 12.23
C SER A 404 -22.96 -13.85 12.75
N GLN A 405 -23.72 -14.46 11.85
CA GLN A 405 -24.78 -15.43 12.20
C GLN A 405 -24.21 -16.77 12.64
N ARG A 406 -23.03 -17.15 12.12
CA ARG A 406 -22.29 -18.31 12.59
C ARG A 406 -21.79 -18.02 14.00
N THR A 407 -22.65 -18.24 14.98
CA THR A 407 -22.19 -18.84 16.23
C THR A 407 -21.43 -20.06 15.77
N MET A 408 -20.15 -20.23 16.12
CA MET A 408 -19.48 -21.49 15.87
C MET A 408 -20.13 -22.55 16.75
N TYR A 409 -21.32 -22.98 16.34
CA TYR A 409 -21.79 -24.33 16.51
C TYR A 409 -20.80 -25.15 15.71
N GLN A 410 -19.82 -25.73 16.41
CA GLN A 410 -19.44 -27.06 15.98
C GLN A 410 -20.72 -27.89 16.17
N PRO A 411 -21.32 -28.43 15.11
CA PRO A 411 -22.05 -29.66 15.30
C PRO A 411 -20.96 -30.63 15.77
N GLU A 412 -20.88 -30.84 17.09
CA GLU A 412 -20.29 -32.06 17.60
C GLU A 412 -21.00 -33.17 16.85
N GLU A 413 -20.30 -33.80 15.89
CA GLU A 413 -20.70 -34.96 15.08
C GLU A 413 -22.15 -35.38 15.31
N LYS A 414 -23.10 -34.54 14.88
CA LYS A 414 -24.50 -34.89 15.00
C LYS A 414 -24.70 -35.94 13.92
N ASN A 415 -25.04 -37.14 14.35
CA ASN A 415 -25.48 -38.23 13.48
C ASN A 415 -26.39 -37.65 12.39
N GLU A 416 -26.11 -38.00 11.13
CA GLU A 416 -26.72 -37.42 9.92
C GLU A 416 -28.26 -37.50 9.87
N ASP A 417 -28.89 -38.15 10.84
CA ASP A 417 -30.33 -38.42 10.89
C ASP A 417 -31.17 -37.40 11.67
N ASP A 418 -30.55 -36.45 12.40
CA ASP A 418 -31.30 -35.48 13.22
C ASP A 418 -31.57 -34.20 12.41
N TYR A 419 -32.58 -34.26 11.54
CA TYR A 419 -33.05 -33.16 10.70
C TYR A 419 -33.29 -31.90 11.54
N GLU A 420 -32.45 -30.89 11.32
CA GLU A 420 -32.42 -29.62 12.04
C GLU A 420 -33.81 -28.97 12.12
N SER A 421 -34.35 -28.83 13.34
CA SER A 421 -35.48 -27.93 13.57
C SER A 421 -35.04 -26.49 13.32
N ASP A 422 -35.67 -25.81 12.36
CA ASP A 422 -35.47 -24.41 11.92
C ASP A 422 -35.43 -23.37 13.07
N ASP A 423 -35.92 -23.70 14.27
CA ASP A 423 -36.04 -22.76 15.38
C ASP A 423 -34.72 -22.33 16.05
N GLY A 424 -33.64 -23.10 15.92
CA GLY A 424 -32.34 -22.75 16.53
C GLY A 424 -31.73 -21.45 15.98
N TYR A 425 -32.01 -21.12 14.72
CA TYR A 425 -31.46 -19.92 14.06
C TYR A 425 -32.09 -18.61 14.56
N LYS A 426 -33.36 -18.63 14.96
CA LYS A 426 -34.11 -17.41 15.37
C LYS A 426 -33.61 -16.82 16.68
N ASP A 427 -33.07 -17.63 17.59
CA ASP A 427 -32.61 -17.14 18.89
C ASP A 427 -31.29 -16.36 18.81
N GLY A 428 -30.45 -16.68 17.81
CA GLY A 428 -29.20 -15.97 17.55
C GLY A 428 -29.40 -14.47 17.27
N TYR A 429 -30.39 -14.13 16.43
CA TYR A 429 -30.70 -12.72 16.11
C TYR A 429 -31.25 -11.96 17.30
N ARG A 430 -32.12 -12.58 18.11
CA ARG A 430 -32.64 -11.93 19.32
C ARG A 430 -31.51 -11.55 20.27
N THR A 431 -30.53 -12.43 20.42
CA THR A 431 -29.34 -12.18 21.23
C THR A 431 -28.48 -11.07 20.63
N LEU A 432 -28.25 -11.11 19.32
CA LEU A 432 -27.53 -10.06 18.59
C LEU A 432 -28.20 -8.68 18.72
N PHE A 433 -29.52 -8.59 18.54
CA PHE A 433 -30.25 -7.33 18.61
C PHE A 433 -30.21 -6.75 20.02
N LYS A 434 -30.37 -7.60 21.05
CA LYS A 434 -30.17 -7.19 22.46
C LYS A 434 -28.76 -6.64 22.69
N LEU A 435 -27.75 -7.30 22.14
CA LEU A 435 -26.35 -6.87 22.24
C LEU A 435 -26.13 -5.49 21.59
N LEU A 436 -26.55 -5.33 20.33
CA LEU A 436 -26.37 -4.08 19.58
C LEU A 436 -27.17 -2.92 20.20
N LYS A 437 -28.42 -3.18 20.64
CA LYS A 437 -29.25 -2.22 21.39
C LYS A 437 -28.52 -1.71 22.62
N SER A 438 -27.82 -2.61 23.30
CA SER A 438 -27.01 -2.22 24.44
C SER A 438 -25.87 -1.30 23.94
N SER A 439 -25.11 -1.68 22.94
CA SER A 439 -23.81 -1.05 22.64
C SER A 439 -23.82 0.34 22.02
N LYS A 440 -24.98 0.97 21.74
CA LYS A 440 -25.08 2.29 21.07
C LYS A 440 -24.29 2.35 19.74
N VAL A 441 -24.63 1.46 18.81
CA VAL A 441 -23.99 1.42 17.48
C VAL A 441 -24.29 2.72 16.71
N ASP A 442 -23.24 3.39 16.20
CA ASP A 442 -23.38 4.61 15.39
C ASP A 442 -23.59 4.29 13.91
N THR A 443 -22.85 3.30 13.40
CA THR A 443 -22.92 2.87 12.00
C THR A 443 -23.14 1.37 11.93
N LEU A 444 -24.15 0.97 11.18
CA LEU A 444 -24.46 -0.43 10.91
C LEU A 444 -24.29 -0.69 9.43
N LEU A 445 -23.47 -1.67 9.07
CA LEU A 445 -23.34 -2.17 7.72
C LEU A 445 -24.00 -3.54 7.64
N LEU A 446 -24.89 -3.69 6.66
CA LEU A 446 -25.55 -4.94 6.34
C LEU A 446 -25.17 -5.35 4.91
N ASP A 447 -24.39 -6.42 4.77
CA ASP A 447 -24.07 -6.98 3.45
C ASP A 447 -24.89 -8.24 3.20
N ALA A 448 -25.69 -8.23 2.13
CA ALA A 448 -26.43 -9.41 1.69
C ALA A 448 -25.54 -10.42 0.95
N HIS A 449 -24.42 -9.96 0.37
CA HIS A 449 -23.53 -10.71 -0.53
C HIS A 449 -24.27 -11.57 -1.58
N GLN A 450 -23.58 -12.46 -2.30
CA GLN A 450 -24.16 -13.25 -3.42
C GLN A 450 -25.23 -14.28 -3.02
N ARG A 451 -25.77 -14.25 -1.79
CA ARG A 451 -26.84 -15.17 -1.41
C ARG A 451 -28.19 -14.70 -1.92
N GLU A 452 -29.08 -15.65 -2.15
CA GLU A 452 -30.45 -15.37 -2.58
C GLU A 452 -31.26 -14.64 -1.50
N SER A 453 -30.88 -14.79 -0.22
CA SER A 453 -31.53 -14.18 0.94
C SER A 453 -30.57 -13.27 1.74
N PRO A 454 -31.04 -12.06 2.15
CA PRO A 454 -30.26 -11.15 2.98
C PRO A 454 -30.01 -11.72 4.38
N CYS A 455 -28.97 -11.21 5.04
CA CYS A 455 -28.60 -11.65 6.40
C CYS A 455 -29.66 -11.34 7.48
N VAL A 456 -30.63 -10.51 7.14
CA VAL A 456 -31.72 -10.06 8.01
C VAL A 456 -32.95 -9.96 7.11
N ASN A 457 -34.03 -10.67 7.42
CA ASN A 457 -35.27 -10.55 6.65
C ASN A 457 -35.99 -9.22 6.95
N ARG A 458 -37.07 -8.90 6.23
CA ARG A 458 -37.78 -7.62 6.37
C ARG A 458 -38.27 -7.34 7.80
N ALA A 459 -38.87 -8.33 8.46
CA ALA A 459 -39.39 -8.19 9.82
C ALA A 459 -38.25 -8.02 10.84
N GLU A 460 -37.15 -8.76 10.65
CA GLU A 460 -35.95 -8.64 11.47
C GLU A 460 -35.25 -7.30 11.26
N LEU A 461 -35.24 -6.75 10.04
CA LEU A 461 -34.64 -5.46 9.73
C LEU A 461 -35.39 -4.34 10.46
N HIS A 462 -36.72 -4.36 10.38
CA HIS A 462 -37.54 -3.41 11.11
C HIS A 462 -37.33 -3.52 12.63
N SER A 463 -37.31 -4.74 13.17
CA SER A 463 -37.05 -4.99 14.60
C SER A 463 -35.65 -4.53 15.04
N LEU A 464 -34.64 -4.76 14.20
CA LEU A 464 -33.27 -4.33 14.41
C LEU A 464 -33.16 -2.81 14.46
N LEU A 465 -33.71 -2.11 13.47
CA LEU A 465 -33.69 -0.65 13.43
C LEU A 465 -34.46 -0.04 14.60
N LYS A 466 -35.60 -0.63 14.98
CA LYS A 466 -36.35 -0.26 16.19
C LYS A 466 -35.56 -0.44 17.47
N SER A 467 -34.68 -1.43 17.52
CA SER A 467 -33.82 -1.67 18.67
C SER A 467 -32.61 -0.72 18.75
N LEU A 468 -32.32 0.04 17.69
CA LEU A 468 -31.13 0.88 17.54
C LEU A 468 -31.48 2.36 17.33
N PRO A 469 -32.13 3.02 18.31
CA PRO A 469 -32.51 4.44 18.17
C PRO A 469 -31.30 5.39 18.04
N SER A 470 -30.10 4.96 18.47
CA SER A 470 -28.87 5.76 18.35
C SER A 470 -28.20 5.67 16.97
N LEU A 471 -28.71 4.84 16.06
CA LEU A 471 -28.09 4.58 14.76
C LEU A 471 -28.12 5.83 13.88
N LYS A 472 -26.94 6.31 13.48
CA LYS A 472 -26.79 7.51 12.63
C LYS A 472 -26.66 7.15 11.16
N THR A 473 -26.01 6.04 10.86
CA THR A 473 -25.70 5.64 9.48
C THR A 473 -26.00 4.17 9.29
N LEU A 474 -26.83 3.87 8.30
CA LEU A 474 -27.09 2.51 7.82
C LEU A 474 -26.47 2.36 6.43
N ILE A 475 -25.60 1.38 6.27
CA ILE A 475 -24.95 1.04 4.99
C ILE A 475 -25.50 -0.32 4.57
N MET A 476 -26.11 -0.38 3.40
CA MET A 476 -26.70 -1.63 2.86
C MET A 476 -26.04 -1.93 1.53
N THR A 477 -25.28 -3.03 1.46
CA THR A 477 -24.57 -3.47 0.25
C THR A 477 -25.20 -4.74 -0.31
N SER A 478 -25.34 -4.80 -1.64
CA SER A 478 -25.87 -5.97 -2.34
C SER A 478 -27.34 -6.32 -2.00
N TRP A 479 -28.11 -5.38 -1.47
CA TRP A 479 -29.52 -5.61 -1.11
C TRP A 479 -30.46 -5.56 -2.31
N LYS A 480 -31.45 -6.44 -2.32
CA LYS A 480 -32.61 -6.36 -3.22
C LYS A 480 -33.64 -5.41 -2.62
N TRP A 481 -33.99 -4.37 -3.38
CA TRP A 481 -34.98 -3.38 -2.96
C TRP A 481 -36.36 -3.78 -3.45
N ASP A 482 -37.26 -4.02 -2.51
CA ASP A 482 -38.69 -4.19 -2.74
C ASP A 482 -39.47 -3.33 -1.74
N LEU A 483 -40.78 -3.18 -1.97
CA LEU A 483 -41.63 -2.34 -1.14
C LEU A 483 -41.55 -2.73 0.35
N GLY A 484 -41.49 -4.02 0.66
CA GLY A 484 -41.44 -4.49 2.05
C GLY A 484 -40.10 -4.16 2.72
N THR A 485 -38.99 -4.25 2.01
CA THR A 485 -37.67 -3.83 2.49
C THR A 485 -37.62 -2.32 2.72
N ILE A 486 -38.22 -1.52 1.83
CA ILE A 486 -38.31 -0.06 1.97
C ILE A 486 -39.15 0.31 3.21
N LEU A 487 -40.31 -0.32 3.39
CA LEU A 487 -41.16 -0.11 4.57
C LEU A 487 -40.44 -0.52 5.87
N ALA A 488 -39.61 -1.56 5.84
CA ALA A 488 -38.81 -1.96 7.00
C ALA A 488 -37.77 -0.91 7.42
N LEU A 489 -37.39 0.02 6.53
CA LEU A 489 -36.47 1.13 6.83
C LEU A 489 -37.14 2.33 7.49
N GLU A 490 -38.47 2.36 7.53
CA GLU A 490 -39.21 3.41 8.22
C GLU A 490 -38.73 3.47 9.67
N ARG A 491 -38.28 4.65 10.10
CA ARG A 491 -37.88 4.83 11.48
C ARG A 491 -39.12 4.63 12.34
N PRO A 492 -39.05 3.76 13.36
CA PRO A 492 -40.14 3.69 14.31
C PRO A 492 -40.30 5.07 14.94
N ASP A 493 -41.52 5.61 14.91
CA ASP A 493 -41.86 6.91 15.47
C ASP A 493 -41.55 6.94 16.97
N ASP A 494 -40.34 7.35 17.33
CA ASP A 494 -39.96 7.64 18.71
C ASP A 494 -40.38 9.09 19.05
N GLY A 495 -41.70 9.33 19.06
CA GLY A 495 -42.30 10.57 19.55
C GLY A 495 -42.19 11.77 18.61
N ALA A 496 -43.29 12.49 18.48
CA ALA A 496 -43.43 13.72 17.71
C ALA A 496 -42.17 14.60 17.76
N PHE A 497 -41.62 14.92 16.59
CA PHE A 497 -41.06 16.25 16.38
C PHE A 497 -42.19 17.22 16.77
N THR A 498 -42.15 17.78 17.99
CA THR A 498 -43.02 18.89 18.35
C THR A 498 -42.67 20.02 17.39
N ALA A 499 -43.56 20.24 16.43
CA ALA A 499 -43.55 21.45 15.64
C ALA A 499 -43.54 22.62 16.62
N PRO A 500 -42.75 23.68 16.38
CA PRO A 500 -42.79 24.86 17.21
C PRO A 500 -44.23 25.36 17.24
N GLU A 501 -44.81 25.47 18.44
CA GLU A 501 -46.11 26.06 18.67
C GLU A 501 -46.16 27.38 17.91
N THR A 502 -46.99 27.41 16.87
CA THR A 502 -47.36 28.66 16.22
C THR A 502 -48.21 29.40 17.22
N GLY A 503 -47.59 30.31 17.96
CA GLY A 503 -48.26 31.25 18.82
C GLY A 503 -49.31 32.01 18.00
N SER A 504 -50.58 31.68 18.24
CA SER A 504 -51.72 32.50 17.83
C SER A 504 -51.68 33.80 18.61
N ALA A 505 -51.52 34.91 17.89
CA ALA A 505 -51.87 36.25 18.37
C ALA A 505 -53.38 36.41 18.46
#